data_AF-A0A9W8UVN6-F1
#
_entry.id   AF-A0A9W8UVN6-F1
#
_cell.length_a   1.000
_cell.length_b   1.000
_cell.length_c   1.000
_cell.angle_alpha   90.00
_cell.angle_beta   90.00
_cell.angle_gamma   90.00
#
_symmetry.space_group_name_H-M   'P 1'
#
loop_
_entity.id
_entity.type
_entity.pdbx_description
1 polymer ?
#
loop_
_entity_poly.entity_id
_entity_poly.type
_entity_poly.pdbx_seq_one_letter_code
_entity_poly.pdbx_strand_id
1 'polypeptide(L)'
;MDDYSMQKESARILHDNLLRDKCLALPPSFTESAEKITFIGDPKPFIPTPCKITESSSSLTALLAAAASAVAADRYGIGYQKIEVNTDLASIFLESVLLPTVNGKSFLEHPQIMSEVQKGDLYDLNTPIHVAATNVYKTKDGRFYHLHGSMNPGPTMSMLDINKQDVTRDEAIQIYAEKVAQFDAKFLEDKANDELRQAGVTCLTPDEFFASDHGKIISAEPLWNKTSLPALRSTWPAPDVEGFKPLAGIRVIDFSRVIAAQSSLNYWLSWVQK
;
A
#
# COMPACT_ATOMS: atom_id res chain seq x y z
N MET A 1 19.81 -13.48 -16.81
CA MET A 1 18.58 -12.68 -16.63
C MET A 1 17.62 -12.83 -17.81
N ASP A 2 18.00 -13.52 -18.89
CA ASP A 2 17.29 -13.50 -20.16
C ASP A 2 15.95 -14.26 -20.20
N ASP A 3 15.54 -14.92 -19.10
CA ASP A 3 14.25 -15.63 -18.97
C ASP A 3 13.35 -15.05 -17.86
N TYR A 4 13.74 -13.93 -17.25
CA TYR A 4 12.89 -13.28 -16.27
C TYR A 4 11.69 -12.61 -16.94
N SER A 5 10.50 -12.81 -16.38
CA SER A 5 9.28 -12.12 -16.78
C SER A 5 8.44 -11.85 -15.53
N MET A 6 7.89 -10.64 -15.44
CA MET A 6 7.02 -10.26 -14.33
C MET A 6 5.79 -11.17 -14.23
N GLN A 7 5.24 -11.63 -15.36
CA GLN A 7 4.12 -12.57 -15.39
C GLN A 7 4.50 -13.93 -14.80
N LYS A 8 5.63 -14.51 -15.23
CA LYS A 8 6.10 -15.81 -14.72
C LYS A 8 6.37 -15.74 -13.23
N GLU A 9 7.01 -14.68 -12.77
CA GLU A 9 7.33 -14.51 -11.36
C GLU A 9 6.08 -14.22 -10.51
N SER A 10 5.10 -13.48 -11.04
CA SER A 10 3.79 -13.31 -10.38
C SER A 10 3.05 -14.64 -10.24
N ALA A 11 3.03 -15.46 -11.29
CA ALA A 11 2.43 -16.79 -11.24
C ALA A 11 3.13 -17.68 -10.19
N ARG A 12 4.47 -17.63 -10.13
CA ARG A 12 5.25 -18.35 -9.12
C ARG A 12 4.89 -17.91 -7.71
N ILE A 13 4.83 -16.60 -7.43
CA ILE A 13 4.45 -16.08 -6.11
C ILE A 13 3.02 -16.51 -5.74
N LEU A 14 2.06 -16.43 -6.66
CA LEU A 14 0.70 -16.90 -6.40
C LEU A 14 0.65 -18.40 -6.07
N HIS A 15 1.18 -19.25 -6.95
CA HIS A 15 1.00 -20.71 -6.87
C HIS A 15 1.94 -21.42 -5.91
N ASP A 16 3.17 -20.92 -5.74
CA ASP A 16 4.19 -21.59 -4.92
C ASP A 16 4.31 -20.97 -3.53
N ASN A 17 3.89 -19.71 -3.35
CA ASN A 17 3.93 -19.02 -2.05
C ASN A 17 2.52 -18.82 -1.49
N LEU A 18 1.69 -17.94 -2.06
CA LEU A 18 0.42 -17.53 -1.45
C LEU A 18 -0.56 -18.69 -1.28
N LEU A 19 -0.84 -19.46 -2.33
CA LEU A 19 -1.81 -20.57 -2.29
C LEU A 19 -1.31 -21.79 -1.50
N ARG A 20 -0.01 -21.87 -1.21
CA ARG A 20 0.59 -22.97 -0.43
C ARG A 20 0.86 -22.60 1.02
N ASP A 21 0.72 -21.33 1.39
CA ASP A 21 0.91 -20.87 2.75
C ASP A 21 -0.26 -21.37 3.63
N LYS A 22 0.05 -22.36 4.46
CA LYS A 22 -0.90 -22.99 5.37
C LYS A 22 -1.40 -22.01 6.44
N CYS A 23 -0.60 -21.00 6.79
CA CYS A 23 -0.96 -20.01 7.81
C CYS A 23 -2.08 -19.09 7.31
N LEU A 24 -2.21 -18.89 5.99
CA LEU A 24 -3.32 -18.13 5.40
C LEU A 24 -4.64 -18.90 5.43
N ALA A 25 -4.61 -20.22 5.64
CA ALA A 25 -5.78 -21.11 5.73
C ALA A 25 -6.81 -20.80 4.63
N LEU A 26 -6.36 -20.75 3.37
CA LEU A 26 -7.20 -20.46 2.22
C LEU A 26 -8.06 -21.68 1.86
N PRO A 27 -9.34 -21.50 1.46
CA PRO A 27 -10.17 -22.60 1.00
C PRO A 27 -9.60 -23.26 -0.26
N PRO A 28 -9.75 -24.59 -0.44
CA PRO A 28 -9.30 -25.29 -1.66
C PRO A 28 -9.86 -24.69 -2.96
N SER A 29 -11.09 -24.14 -2.92
CA SER A 29 -11.73 -23.48 -4.06
C SER A 29 -10.94 -22.29 -4.59
N PHE A 30 -10.07 -21.65 -3.78
CA PHE A 30 -9.22 -20.57 -4.25
C PHE A 30 -8.11 -21.12 -5.14
N THR A 31 -7.49 -22.24 -4.74
CA THR A 31 -6.47 -22.92 -5.53
C THR A 31 -7.04 -23.44 -6.85
N GLU A 32 -8.21 -24.09 -6.80
CA GLU A 32 -8.89 -24.60 -8.00
C GLU A 32 -9.31 -23.47 -8.95
N SER A 33 -9.84 -22.36 -8.41
CA SER A 33 -10.18 -21.21 -9.23
C SER A 33 -8.95 -20.50 -9.81
N ALA A 34 -7.81 -20.52 -9.13
CA ALA A 34 -6.59 -19.88 -9.60
C ALA A 34 -6.00 -20.57 -10.85
N GLU A 35 -6.34 -21.83 -11.13
CA GLU A 35 -5.96 -22.53 -12.37
C GLU A 35 -6.51 -21.86 -13.64
N LYS A 36 -7.51 -20.98 -13.50
CA LYS A 36 -8.11 -20.22 -14.59
C LYS A 36 -7.47 -18.85 -14.82
N ILE A 37 -6.42 -18.52 -14.08
CA ILE A 37 -5.73 -17.24 -14.16
C ILE A 37 -4.62 -17.28 -15.20
N THR A 38 -4.58 -16.26 -16.04
CA THR A 38 -3.47 -15.96 -16.94
C THR A 38 -2.94 -14.57 -16.62
N PHE A 39 -1.62 -14.44 -16.46
CA PHE A 39 -0.97 -13.14 -16.33
C PHE A 39 -0.62 -12.57 -17.71
N ILE A 40 -0.96 -11.31 -17.95
CA ILE A 40 -0.71 -10.57 -19.20
C ILE A 40 -0.02 -9.24 -18.90
N GLY A 41 0.51 -8.54 -19.92
CA GLY A 41 1.17 -7.23 -19.79
C GLY A 41 2.57 -7.21 -20.42
N ASP A 42 3.35 -6.16 -20.17
CA ASP A 42 4.77 -6.13 -20.54
C ASP A 42 5.56 -7.11 -19.66
N PRO A 43 6.41 -7.98 -20.21
CA PRO A 43 7.19 -8.91 -19.39
C PRO A 43 8.38 -8.30 -18.66
N LYS A 44 8.82 -7.09 -19.01
CA LYS A 44 10.05 -6.50 -18.49
C LYS A 44 9.79 -5.64 -17.26
N PRO A 45 10.65 -5.72 -16.23
CA PRO A 45 10.63 -4.78 -15.12
C PRO A 45 10.71 -3.34 -15.59
N PHE A 46 9.85 -2.48 -15.07
CA PHE A 46 9.84 -1.05 -15.35
C PHE A 46 9.92 -0.16 -14.11
N ILE A 47 9.71 -0.71 -12.90
CA ILE A 47 9.90 0.02 -11.65
C ILE A 47 11.36 -0.12 -11.21
N PRO A 48 12.13 0.98 -11.05
CA PRO A 48 13.54 0.93 -10.67
C PRO A 48 13.69 0.66 -9.16
N THR A 49 13.42 -0.58 -8.76
CA THR A 49 13.47 -1.03 -7.37
C THR A 49 14.13 -2.41 -7.28
N PRO A 50 14.85 -2.72 -6.18
CA PRO A 50 15.34 -4.08 -5.94
C PRO A 50 14.23 -5.04 -5.48
N CYS A 51 13.04 -4.52 -5.15
CA CYS A 51 11.91 -5.31 -4.64
C CYS A 51 10.96 -5.77 -5.76
N LYS A 52 10.34 -6.94 -5.59
CA LYS A 52 9.35 -7.50 -6.53
C LYS A 52 7.97 -6.86 -6.39
N ILE A 53 7.90 -5.54 -6.56
CA ILE A 53 6.71 -4.74 -6.28
C ILE A 53 5.58 -5.10 -7.24
N THR A 54 5.84 -5.07 -8.55
CA THR A 54 4.87 -5.41 -9.59
C THR A 54 4.36 -6.84 -9.44
N GLU A 55 5.27 -7.79 -9.20
CA GLU A 55 4.92 -9.20 -9.11
C GLU A 55 4.12 -9.50 -7.86
N SER A 56 4.48 -8.88 -6.73
CA SER A 56 3.73 -9.02 -5.48
C SER A 56 2.32 -8.44 -5.60
N SER A 57 2.20 -7.23 -6.16
CA SER A 57 0.89 -6.59 -6.40
C SER A 57 0.02 -7.47 -7.31
N SER A 58 0.58 -7.91 -8.45
CA SER A 58 -0.11 -8.78 -9.41
C SER A 58 -0.57 -10.10 -8.80
N SER A 59 0.26 -10.71 -7.96
CA SER A 59 -0.06 -11.97 -7.28
C SER A 59 -1.20 -11.80 -6.26
N LEU A 60 -1.20 -10.69 -5.52
CA LEU A 60 -2.29 -10.37 -4.58
C LEU A 60 -3.59 -10.04 -5.32
N THR A 61 -3.52 -9.32 -6.43
CA THR A 61 -4.67 -9.09 -7.32
C THR A 61 -5.21 -10.42 -7.88
N ALA A 62 -4.34 -11.34 -8.27
CA ALA A 62 -4.72 -12.66 -8.75
C ALA A 62 -5.39 -13.51 -7.66
N LEU A 63 -4.87 -13.46 -6.42
CA LEU A 63 -5.49 -14.12 -5.28
C LEU A 63 -6.91 -13.57 -5.01
N LEU A 64 -7.08 -12.24 -5.07
CA LEU A 64 -8.39 -11.61 -4.95
C LEU A 64 -9.34 -12.06 -6.08
N ALA A 65 -8.85 -12.17 -7.32
CA ALA A 65 -9.66 -12.64 -8.44
C ALA A 65 -10.06 -14.11 -8.31
N ALA A 66 -9.16 -14.98 -7.81
CA ALA A 66 -9.49 -16.37 -7.49
C ALA A 66 -10.57 -16.45 -6.41
N ALA A 67 -10.46 -15.65 -5.35
CA ALA A 67 -11.47 -15.54 -4.30
C ALA A 67 -12.83 -15.09 -4.86
N ALA A 68 -12.82 -14.07 -5.72
CA ALA A 68 -14.03 -13.54 -6.36
C ALA A 68 -14.72 -14.59 -7.24
N SER A 69 -13.97 -15.32 -8.05
CA SER A 69 -14.50 -16.40 -8.89
C SER A 69 -15.03 -17.57 -8.05
N ALA A 70 -14.35 -17.95 -6.97
CA ALA A 70 -14.83 -18.98 -6.04
C ALA A 70 -16.15 -18.59 -5.35
N VAL A 71 -16.27 -17.33 -4.91
CA VAL A 71 -17.51 -16.80 -4.32
C VAL A 71 -18.64 -16.74 -5.35
N ALA A 72 -18.36 -16.33 -6.58
CA ALA A 72 -19.37 -16.33 -7.63
C ALA A 72 -19.85 -17.75 -7.97
N ALA A 73 -18.94 -18.72 -8.05
CA ALA A 73 -19.28 -20.11 -8.28
C ALA A 73 -20.18 -20.68 -7.18
N ASP A 74 -19.83 -20.48 -5.91
CA ASP A 74 -20.64 -20.91 -4.75
C ASP A 74 -22.02 -20.25 -4.76
N ARG A 75 -22.07 -18.94 -5.00
CA ARG A 75 -23.31 -18.16 -4.90
C ARG A 75 -24.28 -18.41 -6.04
N TYR A 76 -23.77 -18.55 -7.26
CA TYR A 76 -24.60 -18.56 -8.47
C TYR A 76 -24.68 -19.92 -9.15
N GLY A 77 -23.96 -20.94 -8.65
CA GLY A 77 -23.93 -22.27 -9.26
C GLY A 77 -23.26 -22.29 -10.63
N ILE A 78 -22.37 -21.33 -10.90
CA ILE A 78 -21.59 -21.26 -12.14
C ILE A 78 -20.22 -21.91 -11.95
N GLY A 79 -19.53 -22.25 -13.05
CA GLY A 79 -18.13 -22.71 -12.97
C GLY A 79 -17.15 -21.58 -12.65
N TYR A 80 -15.89 -21.94 -12.36
CA TYR A 80 -14.81 -20.95 -12.23
C TYR A 80 -14.56 -20.21 -13.55
N GLN A 81 -14.35 -18.90 -13.43
CA GLN A 81 -14.24 -17.99 -14.57
C GLN A 81 -12.80 -17.94 -15.09
N LYS A 82 -12.62 -17.78 -16.42
CA LYS A 82 -11.32 -17.41 -16.99
C LYS A 82 -10.97 -15.99 -16.56
N ILE A 83 -9.78 -15.79 -16.02
CA ILE A 83 -9.34 -14.52 -15.46
C ILE A 83 -8.03 -14.10 -16.12
N GLU A 84 -7.96 -12.85 -16.56
CA GLU A 84 -6.72 -12.23 -16.98
C GLU A 84 -6.31 -11.19 -15.95
N VAL A 85 -5.09 -11.32 -15.41
CA VAL A 85 -4.49 -10.35 -14.51
C VAL A 85 -3.40 -9.61 -15.27
N ASN A 86 -3.63 -8.31 -15.52
CA ASN A 86 -2.65 -7.47 -16.18
C ASN A 86 -1.65 -6.90 -15.17
N THR A 87 -0.37 -7.24 -15.32
CA THR A 87 0.72 -6.84 -14.42
C THR A 87 0.98 -5.33 -14.40
N ASP A 88 0.74 -4.67 -15.53
CA ASP A 88 0.93 -3.23 -15.69
C ASP A 88 -0.17 -2.48 -14.92
N LEU A 89 -1.42 -2.92 -15.06
CA LEU A 89 -2.55 -2.37 -14.29
C LEU A 89 -2.43 -2.66 -12.80
N ALA A 90 -1.99 -3.86 -12.42
CA ALA A 90 -1.75 -4.19 -11.01
C ALA A 90 -0.61 -3.34 -10.40
N SER A 91 0.35 -2.88 -11.21
CA SER A 91 1.38 -1.96 -10.76
C SER A 91 0.82 -0.54 -10.58
N ILE A 92 0.00 -0.08 -11.54
CA ILE A 92 -0.67 1.23 -11.47
C ILE A 92 -1.56 1.33 -10.22
N PHE A 93 -2.13 0.22 -9.77
CA PHE A 93 -2.93 0.17 -8.55
C PHE A 93 -2.18 0.72 -7.32
N LEU A 94 -0.86 0.57 -7.24
CA LEU A 94 -0.06 1.08 -6.12
C LEU A 94 -0.04 2.61 -6.05
N GLU A 95 -0.23 3.28 -7.20
CA GLU A 95 -0.31 4.74 -7.32
C GLU A 95 -1.76 5.21 -7.49
N SER A 96 -2.74 4.33 -7.27
CA SER A 96 -4.16 4.58 -7.55
C SER A 96 -4.74 5.77 -6.81
N VAL A 97 -4.14 6.19 -5.70
CA VAL A 97 -4.56 7.39 -4.95
C VAL A 97 -4.45 8.67 -5.79
N LEU A 98 -3.58 8.70 -6.81
CA LEU A 98 -3.31 9.88 -7.65
C LEU A 98 -4.20 9.93 -8.92
N LEU A 99 -4.85 8.83 -9.26
CA LEU A 99 -5.58 8.65 -10.52
C LEU A 99 -7.03 9.19 -10.56
N PRO A 100 -7.78 9.34 -9.45
CA PRO A 100 -9.18 9.72 -9.52
C PRO A 100 -9.39 11.05 -10.24
N THR A 101 -10.44 11.11 -11.05
CA THR A 101 -10.89 12.35 -11.67
C THR A 101 -12.32 12.66 -11.23
N VAL A 102 -12.61 13.95 -11.10
CA VAL A 102 -13.96 14.45 -10.85
C VAL A 102 -14.35 15.35 -12.01
N ASN A 103 -15.40 14.94 -12.74
CA ASN A 103 -15.84 15.59 -13.97
C ASN A 103 -14.72 15.75 -15.02
N GLY A 104 -13.89 14.71 -15.18
CA GLY A 104 -12.80 14.69 -16.16
C GLY A 104 -11.54 15.47 -15.76
N LYS A 105 -11.50 16.07 -14.56
CA LYS A 105 -10.33 16.75 -14.02
C LYS A 105 -9.68 15.95 -12.89
N SER A 106 -8.36 15.92 -12.79
CA SER A 106 -7.67 15.33 -11.63
C SER A 106 -8.22 15.90 -10.32
N PHE A 107 -8.45 15.04 -9.33
CA PHE A 107 -8.95 15.49 -8.02
C PHE A 107 -7.99 16.47 -7.34
N LEU A 108 -6.68 16.36 -7.61
CA LEU A 108 -5.63 17.26 -7.11
C LEU A 108 -5.73 18.69 -7.68
N GLU A 109 -6.46 18.85 -8.78
CA GLU A 109 -6.66 20.14 -9.43
C GLU A 109 -8.10 20.64 -9.32
N HIS A 110 -8.99 19.85 -8.71
CA HIS A 110 -10.41 20.19 -8.62
C HIS A 110 -10.65 21.26 -7.55
N PRO A 111 -11.09 22.49 -7.88
CA PRO A 111 -11.09 23.61 -6.94
C PRO A 111 -11.87 23.36 -5.66
N GLN A 112 -13.04 22.72 -5.77
CA GLN A 112 -13.86 22.39 -4.59
C GLN A 112 -13.18 21.36 -3.69
N ILE A 113 -12.51 20.35 -4.26
CA ILE A 113 -11.84 19.31 -3.48
C ILE A 113 -10.65 19.94 -2.76
N MET A 114 -9.86 20.73 -3.48
CA MET A 114 -8.72 21.42 -2.90
C MET A 114 -9.12 22.41 -1.81
N SER A 115 -10.27 23.09 -1.97
CA SER A 115 -10.83 23.93 -0.91
C SER A 115 -11.20 23.14 0.35
N GLU A 116 -11.79 21.94 0.22
CA GLU A 116 -12.07 21.07 1.37
C GLU A 116 -10.79 20.50 2.00
N VAL A 117 -9.83 20.08 1.19
CA VAL A 117 -8.51 19.61 1.65
C VAL A 117 -7.81 20.69 2.46
N GLN A 118 -7.85 21.94 1.98
CA GLN A 118 -7.22 23.07 2.67
C GLN A 118 -7.81 23.34 4.05
N LYS A 119 -9.09 23.04 4.29
CA LYS A 119 -9.68 23.16 5.64
C LYS A 119 -9.07 22.16 6.63
N GLY A 120 -8.59 21.02 6.14
CA GLY A 120 -7.92 19.99 6.93
C GLY A 120 -6.40 20.21 7.06
N ASP A 121 -5.80 21.07 6.25
CA ASP A 121 -4.38 21.42 6.32
C ASP A 121 -4.13 22.45 7.42
N LEU A 122 -4.14 22.00 8.67
CA LEU A 122 -3.99 22.85 9.85
C LEU A 122 -2.55 23.38 10.06
N TYR A 123 -1.59 22.84 9.31
CA TYR A 123 -0.15 23.06 9.55
C TYR A 123 0.62 23.44 8.28
N ASP A 124 -0.06 23.92 7.24
CA ASP A 124 0.54 24.34 5.96
C ASP A 124 1.51 23.30 5.38
N LEU A 125 1.08 22.04 5.31
CA LEU A 125 1.93 20.88 5.00
C LEU A 125 2.63 20.98 3.64
N ASN A 126 2.06 21.77 2.72
CA ASN A 126 2.54 21.89 1.34
C ASN A 126 3.66 22.92 1.14
N THR A 127 4.12 23.60 2.19
CA THR A 127 5.29 24.49 2.06
C THR A 127 6.59 23.67 1.90
N PRO A 128 7.59 24.13 1.12
CA PRO A 128 8.82 23.36 0.89
C PRO A 128 9.53 22.92 2.17
N ILE A 129 9.57 23.78 3.20
CA ILE A 129 10.20 23.48 4.49
C ILE A 129 9.44 22.42 5.30
N HIS A 130 8.11 22.35 5.18
CA HIS A 130 7.29 21.32 5.85
C HIS A 130 7.35 19.99 5.10
N VAL A 131 7.31 20.02 3.76
CA VAL A 131 7.46 18.81 2.94
C VAL A 131 8.81 18.12 3.20
N ALA A 132 9.89 18.90 3.34
CA ALA A 132 11.22 18.38 3.65
C ALA A 132 11.32 17.67 5.03
N ALA A 133 10.34 17.86 5.94
CA ALA A 133 10.25 17.09 7.17
C ALA A 133 9.92 15.60 6.95
N THR A 134 9.49 15.22 5.73
CA THR A 134 9.18 13.84 5.34
C THR A 134 10.09 13.42 4.19
N ASN A 135 11.33 13.04 4.50
CA ASN A 135 12.33 12.67 3.51
C ASN A 135 13.50 11.89 4.15
N VAL A 136 14.39 11.34 3.32
CA VAL A 136 15.54 10.53 3.74
C VAL A 136 16.82 11.36 3.69
N TYR A 137 17.55 11.40 4.81
CA TYR A 137 18.78 12.18 4.96
C TYR A 137 19.92 11.34 5.52
N LYS A 138 21.16 11.71 5.19
CA LYS A 138 22.35 11.05 5.70
C LYS A 138 22.69 11.57 7.10
N THR A 139 22.93 10.67 8.04
CA THR A 139 23.25 10.96 9.44
C THR A 139 24.76 11.08 9.67
N LYS A 140 25.15 11.54 10.86
CA LYS A 140 26.55 11.72 11.28
C LYS A 140 27.37 10.42 11.21
N ASP A 141 26.78 9.31 11.63
CA ASP A 141 27.37 7.97 11.60
C ASP A 141 27.34 7.32 10.20
N GLY A 142 26.97 8.09 9.16
CA GLY A 142 27.03 7.66 7.77
C GLY A 142 25.84 6.80 7.31
N ARG A 143 24.89 6.52 8.20
CA ARG A 143 23.63 5.85 7.90
C ARG A 143 22.65 6.83 7.23
N PHE A 144 21.49 6.31 6.82
CA PHE A 144 20.38 7.13 6.34
C PHE A 144 19.19 6.98 7.27
N TYR A 145 18.49 8.09 7.52
CA TYR A 145 17.31 8.13 8.37
C TYR A 145 16.15 8.77 7.62
N HIS A 146 14.99 8.10 7.61
CA HIS A 146 13.75 8.64 7.08
C HIS A 146 13.06 9.45 8.19
N LEU A 147 13.07 10.76 8.06
CA LEU A 147 12.21 11.65 8.85
C LEU A 147 10.78 11.54 8.32
N HIS A 148 9.79 11.58 9.21
CA HIS A 148 8.39 11.70 8.79
C HIS A 148 7.71 12.84 9.55
N GLY A 149 7.22 13.84 8.81
CA GLY A 149 6.53 15.02 9.34
C GLY A 149 5.08 14.76 9.76
N SER A 150 4.50 13.60 9.42
CA SER A 150 3.09 13.29 9.70
C SER A 150 2.17 14.39 9.15
N MET A 151 1.00 14.58 9.76
CA MET A 151 0.11 15.71 9.48
C MET A 151 0.46 16.96 10.30
N ASN A 152 1.56 16.94 11.06
CA ASN A 152 2.07 18.09 11.80
C ASN A 152 3.61 17.99 11.88
N PRO A 153 4.36 18.76 11.07
CA PRO A 153 5.82 18.66 11.00
C PRO A 153 6.51 19.33 12.19
N GLY A 154 5.78 20.08 13.02
CA GLY A 154 6.31 20.87 14.13
C GLY A 154 7.22 20.08 15.08
N PRO A 155 6.85 18.88 15.55
CA PRO A 155 7.73 18.05 16.38
C PRO A 155 9.05 17.68 15.68
N THR A 156 9.01 17.24 14.42
CA THR A 156 10.21 16.90 13.63
C THR A 156 11.11 18.12 13.43
N MET A 157 10.50 19.27 13.11
CA MET A 157 11.21 20.54 12.94
C MET A 157 11.87 20.99 14.25
N SER A 158 11.13 20.91 15.36
CA SER A 158 11.63 21.27 16.69
C SER A 158 12.77 20.36 17.14
N MET A 159 12.70 19.07 16.83
CA MET A 159 13.77 18.10 17.09
C MET A 159 15.10 18.53 16.46
N LEU A 160 15.04 19.12 15.26
CA LEU A 160 16.20 19.52 14.48
C LEU A 160 16.53 21.02 14.62
N ASP A 161 15.80 21.74 15.48
CA ASP A 161 15.91 23.19 15.63
C ASP A 161 15.78 23.91 14.26
N ILE A 162 14.72 23.56 13.53
CA ILE A 162 14.34 24.14 12.24
C ILE A 162 13.07 24.97 12.45
N ASN A 163 13.08 26.21 11.99
CA ASN A 163 11.92 27.10 12.03
C ASN A 163 11.23 27.16 10.67
N LYS A 164 9.96 27.54 10.66
CA LYS A 164 9.24 27.86 9.42
C LYS A 164 9.92 29.04 8.74
N GLN A 165 10.18 28.89 7.45
CA GLN A 165 10.83 29.88 6.61
C GLN A 165 10.42 29.68 5.15
N ASP A 166 10.41 30.77 4.40
CA ASP A 166 10.11 30.75 2.97
C ASP A 166 11.40 30.45 2.20
N VAL A 167 11.46 29.24 1.63
CA VAL A 167 12.63 28.70 0.95
C VAL A 167 12.17 27.85 -0.22
N THR A 168 13.05 27.69 -1.20
CA THR A 168 12.85 26.72 -2.28
C THR A 168 12.93 25.28 -1.75
N ARG A 169 12.47 24.32 -2.56
CA ARG A 169 12.56 22.89 -2.25
C ARG A 169 14.00 22.44 -2.01
N ASP A 170 14.94 22.89 -2.83
CA ASP A 170 16.33 22.45 -2.76
C ASP A 170 17.03 23.04 -1.52
N GLU A 171 16.74 24.30 -1.19
CA GLU A 171 17.19 24.92 0.07
C GLU A 171 16.62 24.21 1.29
N ALA A 172 15.31 23.88 1.29
CA ALA A 172 14.71 23.10 2.37
C ALA A 172 15.41 21.74 2.55
N ILE A 173 15.62 20.99 1.47
CA ILE A 173 16.33 19.71 1.52
C ILE A 173 17.73 19.89 2.11
N GLN A 174 18.47 20.91 1.69
CA GLN A 174 19.82 21.17 2.17
C GLN A 174 19.83 21.49 3.68
N ILE A 175 18.88 22.30 4.16
CA ILE A 175 18.75 22.65 5.58
C ILE A 175 18.53 21.41 6.44
N TYR A 176 17.60 20.53 6.03
CA TYR A 176 17.37 19.28 6.76
C TYR A 176 18.59 18.35 6.68
N ALA A 177 19.25 18.25 5.52
CA ALA A 177 20.46 17.44 5.36
C ALA A 177 21.57 17.88 6.32
N GLU A 178 21.81 19.20 6.43
CA GLU A 178 22.82 19.78 7.33
C GLU A 178 22.50 19.57 8.81
N LYS A 179 21.21 19.66 9.18
CA LYS A 179 20.77 19.42 10.55
C LYS A 179 20.84 17.94 10.91
N VAL A 180 20.34 17.05 10.05
CA VAL A 180 20.37 15.59 10.29
C VAL A 180 21.80 15.05 10.35
N ALA A 181 22.72 15.58 9.55
CA ALA A 181 24.13 15.18 9.56
C ALA A 181 24.87 15.48 10.89
N GLN A 182 24.24 16.19 11.83
CA GLN A 182 24.81 16.46 13.16
C GLN A 182 24.48 15.37 14.20
N PHE A 183 23.56 14.46 13.87
CA PHE A 183 23.05 13.43 14.78
C PHE A 183 23.32 12.03 14.24
N ASP A 184 23.56 11.08 15.15
CA ASP A 184 23.62 9.66 14.80
C ASP A 184 22.20 9.11 14.60
N ALA A 185 22.04 8.11 13.73
CA ALA A 185 20.72 7.55 13.42
C ALA A 185 19.97 7.05 14.67
N LYS A 186 20.68 6.43 15.62
CA LYS A 186 20.08 5.97 16.89
C LYS A 186 19.49 7.11 17.70
N PHE A 187 20.15 8.27 17.77
CA PHE A 187 19.62 9.42 18.49
C PHE A 187 18.32 9.90 17.86
N LEU A 188 18.26 9.98 16.53
CA LEU A 188 17.07 10.39 15.81
C LEU A 188 15.92 9.40 16.00
N GLU A 189 16.21 8.10 15.97
CA GLU A 189 15.26 7.01 16.21
C GLU A 189 14.62 7.14 17.59
N ASP A 190 15.44 7.20 18.64
CA ASP A 190 14.99 7.29 20.04
C ASP A 190 14.21 8.62 20.27
N LYS A 191 14.75 9.74 19.77
CA LYS A 191 14.15 11.06 19.98
C LYS A 191 12.80 11.19 19.27
N ALA A 192 12.73 10.74 18.01
CA ALA A 192 11.49 10.81 17.23
C ALA A 192 10.42 9.87 17.80
N ASN A 193 10.72 8.57 17.92
CA ASN A 193 9.70 7.57 18.22
C ASN A 193 9.33 7.50 19.71
N ASP A 194 10.32 7.56 20.61
CA ASP A 194 10.08 7.32 22.04
C ASP A 194 9.68 8.59 22.78
N GLU A 195 10.35 9.71 22.49
CA GLU A 195 10.11 10.98 23.18
C GLU A 195 9.04 11.83 22.51
N LEU A 196 9.17 12.08 21.20
CA LEU A 196 8.28 12.99 20.47
C LEU A 196 7.03 12.30 19.91
N ARG A 197 6.97 10.96 19.95
CA ARG A 197 5.89 10.14 19.36
C ARG A 197 5.66 10.47 17.88
N GLN A 198 6.76 10.76 17.19
CA GLN A 198 6.80 11.09 15.79
C GLN A 198 7.40 9.93 15.01
N ALA A 199 6.77 9.56 13.90
CA ALA A 199 7.30 8.50 13.05
C ALA A 199 8.67 8.90 12.47
N GLY A 200 9.57 7.94 12.44
CA GLY A 200 10.86 8.04 11.78
C GLY A 200 11.57 6.69 11.89
N VAL A 201 12.44 6.38 10.94
CA VAL A 201 13.09 5.07 10.92
C VAL A 201 14.45 5.13 10.24
N THR A 202 15.42 4.44 10.82
CA THR A 202 16.72 4.20 10.18
C THR A 202 16.54 3.31 8.94
N CYS A 203 17.12 3.71 7.81
CA CYS A 203 17.16 2.88 6.62
C CYS A 203 18.12 1.70 6.84
N LEU A 204 17.55 0.52 7.12
CA LEU A 204 18.29 -0.72 7.33
C LEU A 204 18.57 -1.42 5.99
N THR A 205 19.68 -2.13 5.91
CA THR A 205 19.86 -3.15 4.87
C THR A 205 18.91 -4.33 5.11
N PRO A 206 18.65 -5.18 4.11
CA PRO A 206 17.84 -6.38 4.32
C PRO A 206 18.36 -7.27 5.47
N ASP A 207 19.67 -7.49 5.54
CA ASP A 207 20.28 -8.32 6.59
C ASP A 207 20.13 -7.68 7.97
N GLU A 208 20.32 -6.36 8.08
CA GLU A 208 20.08 -5.62 9.32
C GLU A 208 18.60 -5.68 9.74
N PHE A 209 17.67 -5.53 8.79
CA PHE A 209 16.25 -5.63 9.04
C PHE A 209 15.88 -7.01 9.59
N PHE A 210 16.26 -8.10 8.91
CA PHE A 210 15.96 -9.46 9.37
C PHE A 210 16.67 -9.85 10.67
N ALA A 211 17.80 -9.22 10.99
CA ALA A 211 18.49 -9.39 12.27
C ALA A 211 17.85 -8.57 13.42
N SER A 212 17.05 -7.55 13.12
CA SER A 212 16.34 -6.75 14.13
C SER A 212 15.22 -7.55 14.82
N ASP A 213 14.80 -7.10 15.99
CA ASP A 213 13.70 -7.74 16.71
C ASP A 213 12.38 -7.66 15.93
N HIS A 214 12.12 -6.51 15.28
CA HIS A 214 10.96 -6.35 14.40
C HIS A 214 11.01 -7.34 13.23
N GLY A 215 12.15 -7.43 12.54
CA GLY A 215 12.32 -8.34 11.40
C GLY A 215 12.13 -9.80 11.77
N LYS A 216 12.69 -10.23 12.91
CA LYS A 216 12.50 -11.60 13.43
C LYS A 216 11.03 -11.89 13.69
N ILE A 217 10.31 -10.98 14.36
CA ILE A 217 8.89 -11.15 14.68
C ILE A 217 8.06 -11.20 13.39
N ILE A 218 8.17 -10.19 12.53
CA ILE A 218 7.32 -10.09 11.34
C ILE A 218 7.61 -11.20 10.33
N SER A 219 8.84 -11.72 10.28
CA SER A 219 9.20 -12.85 9.41
C SER A 219 8.59 -14.19 9.85
N ALA A 220 8.18 -14.29 11.11
CA ALA A 220 7.52 -15.48 11.66
C ALA A 220 5.99 -15.41 11.57
N GLU A 221 5.43 -14.21 11.34
CA GLU A 221 3.99 -14.00 11.19
C GLU A 221 3.52 -14.25 9.74
N PRO A 222 2.30 -14.75 9.54
CA PRO A 222 1.71 -14.80 8.21
C PRO A 222 1.43 -13.40 7.66
N LEU A 223 1.22 -13.31 6.35
CA LEU A 223 0.90 -12.04 5.69
C LEU A 223 -0.35 -11.35 6.27
N TRP A 224 -1.32 -12.13 6.74
CA TRP A 224 -2.40 -11.63 7.59
C TRP A 224 -2.91 -12.74 8.52
N ASN A 225 -3.43 -12.33 9.67
CA ASN A 225 -4.08 -13.20 10.63
C ASN A 225 -5.62 -13.11 10.48
N LYS A 226 -6.30 -14.25 10.65
CA LYS A 226 -7.77 -14.33 10.64
C LYS A 226 -8.27 -14.82 11.99
N THR A 227 -9.16 -14.07 12.61
CA THR A 227 -9.89 -14.52 13.80
C THR A 227 -11.32 -14.86 13.39
N SER A 228 -11.69 -16.13 13.47
CA SER A 228 -13.08 -16.55 13.27
C SER A 228 -13.92 -16.10 14.45
N LEU A 229 -14.92 -15.25 14.19
CA LEU A 229 -15.91 -14.87 15.17
C LEU A 229 -17.12 -15.80 15.09
N PRO A 230 -17.70 -16.24 16.22
CA PRO A 230 -18.97 -16.95 16.22
C PRO A 230 -20.06 -16.05 15.64
N ALA A 231 -20.46 -16.33 14.40
CA ALA A 231 -21.52 -15.61 13.72
C ALA A 231 -22.45 -16.62 13.04
N LEU A 232 -23.75 -16.35 13.06
CA LEU A 232 -24.71 -17.13 12.28
C LEU A 232 -24.35 -16.96 10.80
N ARG A 233 -24.32 -18.07 10.07
CA ARG A 233 -24.10 -18.03 8.63
C ARG A 233 -25.27 -17.28 7.99
N SER A 234 -25.02 -16.05 7.53
CA SER A 234 -26.02 -15.29 6.79
C SER A 234 -26.27 -15.97 5.45
N THR A 235 -27.53 -16.01 5.02
CA THR A 235 -27.85 -16.32 3.64
C THR A 235 -27.30 -15.20 2.74
N TRP A 236 -26.86 -15.56 1.54
CA TRP A 236 -26.53 -14.58 0.52
C TRP A 236 -27.76 -13.68 0.25
N PRO A 237 -27.60 -12.35 0.14
CA PRO A 237 -28.68 -11.49 -0.32
C PRO A 237 -29.20 -11.97 -1.68
N ALA A 238 -30.52 -11.87 -1.89
CA ALA A 238 -31.10 -12.17 -3.20
C ALA A 238 -30.40 -11.30 -4.26
N PRO A 239 -30.05 -11.86 -5.43
CA PRO A 239 -29.44 -11.08 -6.49
C PRO A 239 -30.48 -10.10 -7.05
N ASP A 240 -30.29 -8.81 -6.79
CA ASP A 240 -31.17 -7.73 -7.29
C ASP A 240 -30.87 -7.35 -8.76
N VAL A 241 -29.80 -7.91 -9.34
CA VAL A 241 -29.22 -7.45 -10.62
C VAL A 241 -28.87 -8.61 -11.54
N GLU A 242 -29.01 -8.37 -12.85
CA GLU A 242 -28.42 -9.23 -13.89
C GLU A 242 -26.90 -9.34 -13.71
N GLY A 243 -26.39 -10.57 -13.81
CA GLY A 243 -24.96 -10.88 -13.75
C GLY A 243 -24.50 -11.58 -12.49
N PHE A 244 -23.18 -11.81 -12.41
CA PHE A 244 -22.55 -12.69 -11.41
C PHE A 244 -21.58 -11.94 -10.49
N LYS A 245 -21.96 -10.74 -10.02
CA LYS A 245 -21.13 -9.92 -9.13
C LYS A 245 -20.98 -10.62 -7.76
N PRO A 246 -19.78 -11.08 -7.36
CA PRO A 246 -19.62 -11.97 -6.19
C PRO A 246 -20.24 -11.41 -4.90
N LEU A 247 -20.09 -10.10 -4.67
CA LEU A 247 -20.54 -9.42 -3.44
C LEU A 247 -21.82 -8.60 -3.62
N ALA A 248 -22.63 -8.86 -4.65
CA ALA A 248 -23.90 -8.13 -4.86
C ALA A 248 -24.79 -8.13 -3.59
N GLY A 249 -25.29 -6.96 -3.18
CA GLY A 249 -26.14 -6.82 -1.99
C GLY A 249 -25.40 -6.91 -0.64
N ILE A 250 -24.10 -7.21 -0.62
CA ILE A 250 -23.28 -7.15 0.60
C ILE A 250 -22.83 -5.71 0.81
N ARG A 251 -22.99 -5.20 2.03
CA ARG A 251 -22.49 -3.88 2.45
C ARG A 251 -21.50 -4.07 3.57
N VAL A 252 -20.33 -3.44 3.43
CA VAL A 252 -19.26 -3.47 4.43
C VAL A 252 -19.13 -2.05 4.99
N ILE A 253 -19.10 -1.94 6.32
CA ILE A 253 -18.77 -0.68 6.99
C ILE A 253 -17.26 -0.66 7.17
N ASP A 254 -16.61 0.33 6.58
CA ASP A 254 -15.18 0.56 6.72
C ASP A 254 -14.93 1.66 7.78
N PHE A 255 -14.22 1.32 8.84
CA PHE A 255 -13.83 2.25 9.92
C PHE A 255 -12.40 2.77 9.77
N SER A 256 -11.76 2.51 8.64
CA SER A 256 -10.39 2.91 8.39
C SER A 256 -10.21 4.43 8.49
N ARG A 257 -9.05 4.84 9.01
CA ARG A 257 -8.66 6.24 9.15
C ARG A 257 -7.45 6.51 8.24
N VAL A 258 -7.51 7.60 7.46
CA VAL A 258 -6.44 8.04 6.56
C VAL A 258 -6.17 7.00 5.44
N ILE A 259 -4.96 6.96 4.89
CA ILE A 259 -4.54 6.18 3.71
C ILE A 259 -4.49 4.67 3.98
N ALA A 260 -4.50 4.24 5.25
CA ALA A 260 -4.50 2.81 5.62
C ALA A 260 -5.82 2.08 5.32
N ALA A 261 -6.74 2.72 4.61
CA ALA A 261 -8.08 2.21 4.35
C ALA A 261 -8.17 1.30 3.13
N GLN A 262 -8.85 0.16 3.30
CA GLN A 262 -9.30 -0.71 2.21
C GLN A 262 -10.27 0.01 1.25
N SER A 263 -10.91 1.11 1.66
CA SER A 263 -11.81 1.89 0.81
C SER A 263 -11.13 2.60 -0.37
N SER A 264 -9.81 2.78 -0.36
CA SER A 264 -9.06 3.14 -1.58
C SER A 264 -9.30 2.13 -2.73
N LEU A 265 -9.53 0.85 -2.38
CA LEU A 265 -9.92 -0.24 -3.29
C LEU A 265 -11.38 -0.17 -3.75
N ASN A 266 -12.30 0.21 -2.86
CA ASN A 266 -13.76 0.09 -3.10
C ASN A 266 -14.32 1.22 -3.97
N TYR A 267 -13.75 2.43 -3.93
CA TYR A 267 -14.16 3.49 -4.85
C TYR A 267 -13.94 3.05 -6.31
N TRP A 268 -12.87 2.30 -6.58
CA TRP A 268 -12.51 1.88 -7.93
C TRP A 268 -13.54 0.97 -8.61
N LEU A 269 -14.09 -0.02 -7.89
CA LEU A 269 -15.11 -0.93 -8.43
C LEU A 269 -16.43 -0.23 -8.79
N SER A 270 -16.72 0.93 -8.17
CA SER A 270 -17.92 1.72 -8.48
C SER A 270 -17.75 2.63 -9.70
N TRP A 271 -16.51 3.00 -10.06
CA TRP A 271 -16.22 3.92 -11.16
C TRP A 271 -15.90 3.22 -12.48
N VAL A 272 -15.45 1.96 -12.47
CA VAL A 272 -15.25 1.16 -13.69
C VAL A 272 -16.54 0.54 -14.23
N GLN A 273 -17.65 0.65 -13.48
CA GLN A 273 -18.97 0.14 -13.89
C GLN A 273 -19.92 1.22 -14.43
N LYS A 274 -19.41 2.36 -14.88
CA LYS A 274 -20.20 3.35 -15.63
C LYS A 274 -19.61 3.63 -16.99
#